data_AF-L1IFH0-F1
#
_entry.id   AF-L1IFH0-F1
#
_cell.length_a   1.000
_cell.length_b   1.000
_cell.length_c   1.000
_cell.angle_alpha   90.00
_cell.angle_beta   90.00
_cell.angle_gamma   90.00
#
_symmetry.space_group_name_H-M   'P 1'
#
loop_
_entity.id
_entity.type
_entity.pdbx_description
1 polymer ?
#
loop_
_entity_poly.entity_id
_entity_poly.type
_entity_poly.pdbx_seq_one_letter_code
_entity_poly.pdbx_strand_id
1 'polypeptide(L)'
;MKPNFSIGEEDGEEATKPPPESSGDNPMRKSPIQCVFVFRRPVMLSDRIIKLMTGPFAHVDLYVHREEKPNDSPSLTTFMGEHFSMSVNMRKSYNSRDYEGLHLRLDPVESTKLFDYAIDLVERRVPYNLADLLYQPLKTVLPDSGFFEDVPNESSLQVKKVFCSQAFVLALRNSLHNDELAGALIDESPIQRKKLLWRLISENSRLCTPSDLYHIIRPHCRRVDMDRLRHGHLSYT
;
A
#
# COMPACT_ATOMS: atom_id res chain seq x y z
N MET A 1 28.54 32.70 -83.29
CA MET A 1 27.45 33.53 -82.73
C MET A 1 26.80 32.72 -81.63
N LYS A 2 26.83 33.22 -80.38
CA LYS A 2 26.00 32.69 -79.29
C LYS A 2 24.55 33.16 -79.48
N PRO A 3 23.58 32.42 -78.91
CA PRO A 3 22.56 33.08 -78.11
C PRO A 3 22.51 32.52 -76.69
N ASN A 4 22.30 33.45 -75.76
CA ASN A 4 21.97 33.29 -74.34
C ASN A 4 20.64 32.52 -74.14
N PHE A 5 20.45 31.86 -73.01
CA PHE A 5 19.71 32.42 -71.85
C PHE A 5 19.71 31.46 -70.64
N SER A 6 19.53 32.09 -69.49
CA SER A 6 19.92 31.74 -68.12
C SER A 6 19.05 30.72 -67.40
N ILE A 7 19.55 30.28 -66.23
CA ILE A 7 18.93 30.02 -64.90
C ILE A 7 19.86 28.96 -64.26
N GLY A 8 20.65 29.22 -63.23
CA GLY A 8 20.27 29.72 -61.90
C GLY A 8 20.40 28.54 -60.93
N GLU A 9 21.61 28.27 -60.42
CA GLU A 9 21.84 27.31 -59.33
C GLU A 9 22.65 28.04 -58.25
N GLU A 10 22.00 28.24 -57.09
CA GLU A 10 22.62 28.75 -55.88
C GLU A 10 23.37 27.62 -55.17
N ASP A 11 24.61 27.95 -54.80
CA ASP A 11 25.48 27.20 -53.91
C ASP A 11 24.87 27.03 -52.51
N GLY A 12 25.12 25.88 -51.89
CA GLY A 12 24.82 25.66 -50.49
C GLY A 12 25.09 24.23 -50.02
N GLU A 13 26.36 23.84 -49.92
CA GLU A 13 26.77 22.69 -49.11
C GLU A 13 26.44 22.96 -47.63
N GLU A 14 25.40 22.31 -47.10
CA GLU A 14 25.19 22.18 -45.66
C GLU A 14 25.38 20.72 -45.24
N ALA A 15 26.52 20.45 -44.60
CA ALA A 15 26.83 19.18 -43.98
C ALA A 15 25.81 18.87 -42.87
N THR A 16 24.88 17.97 -43.17
CA THR A 16 23.87 17.52 -42.22
C THR A 16 24.52 16.60 -41.18
N LYS A 17 24.64 17.11 -39.94
CA LYS A 17 24.94 16.30 -38.75
C LYS A 17 23.92 15.15 -38.64
N PRO A 18 24.33 13.95 -38.18
CA PRO A 18 23.36 12.92 -37.84
C PRO A 18 22.40 13.46 -36.77
N PRO A 19 21.12 13.05 -36.80
CA PRO A 19 20.13 13.53 -35.85
C PRO A 19 20.61 13.21 -34.43
N PRO A 20 20.32 14.08 -33.44
CA PRO A 20 20.62 13.78 -32.05
C PRO A 20 19.94 12.45 -31.73
N GLU A 21 20.72 11.50 -31.21
CA GLU A 21 20.18 10.29 -30.58
C GLU A 21 19.03 10.74 -29.70
N SER A 22 17.80 10.32 -30.05
CA SER A 22 16.66 10.51 -29.17
C SER A 22 17.04 9.77 -27.90
N SER A 23 17.49 10.53 -26.90
CA SER A 23 17.56 10.10 -25.51
C SER A 23 16.18 9.54 -25.24
N GLY A 24 16.10 8.21 -25.27
CA GLY A 24 14.87 7.50 -25.02
C GLY A 24 14.45 7.87 -23.63
N ASP A 25 13.53 8.82 -23.53
CA ASP A 25 12.64 8.97 -22.39
C ASP A 25 11.92 7.64 -22.29
N ASN A 26 12.53 6.71 -21.55
CA ASN A 26 11.92 5.46 -21.21
C ASN A 26 10.83 5.81 -20.20
N PRO A 27 9.53 5.79 -20.55
CA PRO A 27 8.45 6.32 -19.69
C PRO A 27 8.18 5.42 -18.46
N MET A 28 9.12 4.55 -18.10
CA MET A 28 8.97 3.42 -17.18
C MET A 28 10.03 3.37 -16.08
N ARG A 29 10.58 4.52 -15.66
CA ARG A 29 10.95 4.67 -14.24
C ARG A 29 9.88 5.45 -13.51
N LYS A 30 8.64 4.93 -13.54
CA LYS A 30 7.66 5.31 -12.51
C LYS A 30 8.29 4.91 -11.19
N SER A 31 8.54 5.90 -10.34
CA SER A 31 9.00 5.67 -8.98
C SER A 31 8.18 4.54 -8.35
N PRO A 32 8.81 3.48 -7.80
CA PRO A 32 8.06 2.34 -7.28
C PRO A 32 7.08 2.80 -6.20
N ILE A 33 5.88 2.24 -6.22
CA ILE A 33 4.84 2.54 -5.22
C ILE A 33 5.37 2.16 -3.83
N GLN A 34 5.42 3.14 -2.92
CA GLN A 34 5.88 2.90 -1.55
C GLN A 34 4.68 2.79 -0.62
N CYS A 35 4.49 1.60 -0.05
CA CYS A 35 3.38 1.26 0.84
C CYS A 35 3.76 1.49 2.31
N VAL A 36 3.10 2.45 2.96
CA VAL A 36 3.27 2.73 4.38
C VAL A 36 1.98 2.37 5.13
N PHE A 37 2.07 1.41 6.04
CA PHE A 37 0.98 1.11 6.96
C PHE A 37 1.02 2.10 8.13
N VAL A 38 -0.03 2.89 8.28
CA VAL A 38 -0.13 3.95 9.28
C VAL A 38 -1.11 3.53 10.36
N PHE A 39 -0.60 3.23 11.55
CA PHE A 39 -1.39 2.75 12.68
C PHE A 39 -1.75 3.92 13.59
N ARG A 40 -3.04 4.07 13.89
CA ARG A 40 -3.56 5.16 14.72
C ARG A 40 -3.87 4.66 16.13
N ARG A 41 -3.39 5.39 17.12
CA ARG A 41 -3.76 5.21 18.53
C ARG A 41 -5.21 5.64 18.78
N PRO A 42 -5.82 5.20 19.88
CA PRO A 42 -7.11 5.70 20.32
C PRO A 42 -7.07 7.23 20.54
N VAL A 43 -7.79 7.99 19.71
CA VAL A 43 -7.91 9.46 19.83
C VAL A 43 -9.34 9.86 20.20
N MET A 44 -10.32 9.12 19.69
CA MET A 44 -11.75 9.39 19.91
C MET A 44 -12.26 8.69 21.17
N LEU A 45 -13.36 9.21 21.75
CA LEU A 45 -14.05 8.57 22.87
C LEU A 45 -14.53 7.15 22.52
N SER A 46 -15.04 6.95 21.31
CA SER A 46 -15.42 5.64 20.78
C SER A 46 -14.23 4.67 20.70
N ASP A 47 -13.02 5.18 20.45
CA ASP A 47 -11.81 4.35 20.39
C ASP A 47 -11.48 3.73 21.76
N ARG A 48 -12.02 4.23 22.88
CA ARG A 48 -11.78 3.63 24.20
C ARG A 48 -12.37 2.22 24.31
N ILE A 49 -13.53 1.99 23.70
CA ILE A 49 -14.17 0.68 23.66
C ILE A 49 -13.37 -0.25 22.74
N ILE A 50 -12.95 0.28 21.58
CA ILE A 50 -12.15 -0.45 20.59
C ILE A 50 -10.78 -0.82 21.17
N LYS A 51 -10.13 0.08 21.93
CA LYS A 51 -8.83 -0.13 22.57
C LYS A 51 -8.82 -1.36 23.47
N LEU A 52 -9.89 -1.57 24.25
CA LEU A 52 -10.00 -2.73 25.13
C LEU A 52 -9.94 -4.05 24.34
N MET A 53 -10.48 -4.05 23.11
CA MET A 53 -10.55 -5.23 22.25
C MET A 53 -9.35 -5.36 21.29
N THR A 54 -8.73 -4.25 20.90
CA THR A 54 -7.77 -4.20 19.78
C THR A 54 -6.36 -3.82 20.20
N GLY A 55 -6.11 -3.50 21.46
CA GLY A 55 -4.77 -3.17 21.98
C GLY A 55 -4.37 -1.70 21.75
N PRO A 56 -3.06 -1.40 21.59
CA PRO A 56 -2.55 -0.03 21.50
C PRO A 56 -2.97 0.76 20.25
N PHE A 57 -3.42 0.08 19.19
CA PHE A 57 -3.86 0.69 17.94
C PHE A 57 -5.34 0.37 17.69
N ALA A 58 -6.12 1.42 17.43
CA ALA A 58 -7.55 1.30 17.14
C ALA A 58 -7.85 1.22 15.63
N HIS A 59 -6.87 1.57 14.79
CA HIS A 59 -7.07 1.70 13.36
C HIS A 59 -5.76 1.59 12.59
N VAL A 60 -5.85 1.24 11.31
CA VAL A 60 -4.73 1.20 10.38
C VAL A 60 -5.17 1.73 9.02
N ASP A 61 -4.29 2.50 8.38
CA ASP A 61 -4.44 3.02 7.02
C ASP A 61 -3.32 2.46 6.13
N LEU A 62 -3.57 2.37 4.83
CA LEU A 62 -2.52 2.20 3.83
C LEU A 62 -2.27 3.56 3.16
N TYR A 63 -1.15 4.20 3.49
CA TYR A 63 -0.67 5.39 2.78
C TYR A 63 0.25 4.97 1.63
N VAL A 64 -0.11 5.40 0.42
CA VAL A 64 0.62 5.12 -0.81
C VAL A 64 1.45 6.34 -1.18
N HIS A 65 2.73 6.32 -0.84
CA HIS A 65 3.63 7.42 -1.09
C HIS A 65 4.05 7.47 -2.56
N ARG A 66 3.85 8.63 -3.19
CA ARG A 66 4.27 8.96 -4.56
C ARG A 66 5.28 10.09 -4.50
N GLU A 67 6.56 9.77 -4.69
CA GLU A 67 7.67 10.72 -4.55
C GLU A 67 7.53 11.93 -5.48
N GLU A 68 7.13 11.71 -6.73
CA GLU A 68 6.94 12.77 -7.73
C GLU A 68 5.77 13.70 -7.41
N LYS A 69 4.72 13.19 -6.73
CA LYS A 69 3.51 13.95 -6.38
C LYS A 69 3.03 13.61 -4.96
N PRO A 70 3.74 14.05 -3.90
CA PRO A 70 3.41 13.70 -2.53
C PRO A 70 2.01 14.19 -2.09
N ASN A 71 1.52 15.27 -2.71
CA ASN A 71 0.19 15.81 -2.45
C ASN A 71 -0.95 14.93 -3.00
N ASP A 72 -0.67 14.10 -4.00
CA ASP A 72 -1.64 13.19 -4.62
C ASP A 72 -1.56 11.78 -4.02
N SER A 73 -0.72 11.58 -3.01
CA SER A 73 -0.53 10.30 -2.33
C SER A 73 -1.77 9.92 -1.52
N PRO A 74 -2.52 8.87 -1.90
CA PRO A 74 -3.75 8.51 -1.22
C PRO A 74 -3.47 7.73 0.07
N SER A 75 -4.40 7.83 1.02
CA SER A 75 -4.57 6.89 2.11
C SER A 75 -5.86 6.10 1.88
N LEU A 76 -5.79 4.78 1.99
CA LEU A 76 -6.92 3.87 1.82
C LEU A 76 -7.26 3.27 3.18
N THR A 77 -8.53 3.22 3.54
CA THR A 77 -8.99 2.65 4.81
C THR A 77 -10.51 2.50 4.88
N THR A 78 -11.03 2.01 6.01
CA THR A 78 -12.46 2.03 6.35
C THR A 78 -12.70 2.34 7.81
N PHE A 79 -13.61 3.30 8.08
CA PHE A 79 -14.04 3.66 9.43
C PHE A 79 -15.37 3.02 9.80
N MET A 80 -15.63 2.92 11.11
CA MET A 80 -16.87 2.37 11.62
C MET A 80 -18.09 3.14 11.09
N GLY A 81 -19.01 2.42 10.45
CA GLY A 81 -20.22 3.01 9.85
C GLY A 81 -20.04 3.52 8.42
N GLU A 82 -18.84 3.41 7.84
CA GLU A 82 -18.55 3.83 6.48
C GLU A 82 -18.28 2.64 5.55
N HIS A 83 -17.96 2.95 4.29
CA HIS A 83 -17.45 1.99 3.33
C HIS A 83 -15.93 2.15 3.20
N PHE A 84 -15.25 1.14 2.68
CA PHE A 84 -13.84 1.24 2.31
C PHE A 84 -13.67 2.38 1.29
N SER A 85 -12.72 3.27 1.55
CA SER A 85 -12.60 4.54 0.86
C SER A 85 -11.15 4.98 0.73
N MET A 86 -10.94 5.99 -0.10
CA MET A 86 -9.64 6.58 -0.40
C MET A 86 -9.68 8.09 -0.15
N SER A 87 -8.64 8.63 0.48
CA SER A 87 -8.51 10.06 0.77
C SER A 87 -7.07 10.54 0.59
N VAL A 88 -6.88 11.62 -0.18
CA VAL A 88 -5.58 12.28 -0.35
C VAL A 88 -5.26 13.28 0.79
N ASN A 89 -6.26 13.62 1.62
CA ASN A 89 -6.09 14.61 2.68
C ASN A 89 -5.70 14.00 4.03
N MET A 90 -5.87 12.69 4.23
CA MET A 90 -5.57 12.02 5.51
C MET A 90 -4.12 12.23 5.97
N ARG A 91 -3.16 12.31 5.04
CA ARG A 91 -1.77 12.62 5.35
C ARG A 91 -1.60 13.83 6.28
N LYS A 92 -2.43 14.87 6.13
CA LYS A 92 -2.32 16.11 6.89
C LYS A 92 -2.66 15.95 8.38
N SER A 93 -3.34 14.87 8.77
CA SER A 93 -3.66 14.59 10.18
C SER A 93 -2.60 13.72 10.89
N TYR A 94 -1.69 13.10 10.15
CA TYR A 94 -0.62 12.29 10.73
C TYR A 94 0.31 13.10 11.62
N ASN A 95 0.67 12.52 12.76
CA ASN A 95 1.60 13.09 13.73
C ASN A 95 2.21 11.96 14.56
N SER A 96 3.43 12.15 15.07
CA SER A 96 4.16 11.10 15.79
C SER A 96 3.58 10.75 17.16
N ARG A 97 2.69 11.57 17.70
CA ARG A 97 2.03 11.32 19.00
C ARG A 97 0.93 10.26 18.86
N ASP A 98 0.09 10.40 17.85
CA ASP A 98 -1.11 9.59 17.66
C ASP A 98 -0.95 8.50 16.60
N TYR A 99 0.08 8.58 15.75
CA TYR A 99 0.28 7.65 14.64
C TYR A 99 1.67 7.02 14.66
N GLU A 100 1.74 5.75 14.22
CA GLU A 100 2.99 5.07 13.91
C GLU A 100 2.96 4.56 12.47
N GLY A 101 3.96 4.92 11.67
CA GLY A 101 4.10 4.47 10.29
C GLY A 101 5.12 3.35 10.16
N LEU A 102 4.75 2.30 9.42
CA LEU A 102 5.61 1.19 9.06
C LEU A 102 5.71 1.11 7.54
N HIS A 103 6.89 1.40 6.99
CA HIS A 103 7.18 1.18 5.58
C HIS A 103 7.59 -0.27 5.38
N LEU A 104 6.69 -1.05 4.77
CA LEU A 104 6.99 -2.39 4.27
C LEU A 104 7.57 -2.25 2.87
N ARG A 105 8.85 -2.59 2.70
CA ARG A 105 9.48 -2.60 1.38
C ARG A 105 8.87 -3.73 0.58
N LEU A 106 8.09 -3.42 -0.44
CA LEU A 106 7.52 -4.35 -1.40
C LEU A 106 8.23 -4.20 -2.75
N ASP A 107 8.37 -5.29 -3.49
CA ASP A 107 8.79 -5.18 -4.88
C ASP A 107 7.68 -4.49 -5.73
N PRO A 108 7.99 -4.04 -6.96
CA PRO A 108 7.01 -3.35 -7.79
C PRO A 108 5.74 -4.16 -8.09
N VAL A 109 5.83 -5.49 -8.16
CA VAL A 109 4.71 -6.37 -8.45
C VAL A 109 3.84 -6.53 -7.20
N GLU A 110 4.46 -6.82 -6.06
CA GLU A 110 3.80 -6.93 -4.75
C GLU A 110 3.08 -5.62 -4.37
N SER A 111 3.75 -4.48 -4.51
CA SER A 111 3.15 -3.17 -4.21
C SER A 111 1.97 -2.84 -5.13
N THR A 112 2.05 -3.19 -6.41
CA THR A 112 0.95 -3.03 -7.37
C THR A 112 -0.23 -3.92 -6.99
N LYS A 113 0.00 -5.23 -6.76
CA LYS A 113 -1.05 -6.17 -6.33
C LYS A 113 -1.75 -5.70 -5.07
N LEU A 114 -0.99 -5.23 -4.08
CA LEU A 114 -1.53 -4.74 -2.83
C LEU A 114 -2.41 -3.50 -3.04
N PHE A 115 -1.92 -2.55 -3.86
CA PHE A 115 -2.65 -1.33 -4.16
C PHE A 115 -3.93 -1.61 -4.96
N ASP A 116 -3.85 -2.43 -6.01
CA ASP A 116 -5.00 -2.81 -6.84
C ASP A 116 -6.06 -3.53 -6.01
N TYR A 117 -5.66 -4.45 -5.14
CA TYR A 117 -6.58 -5.11 -4.21
C TYR A 117 -7.32 -4.10 -3.34
N ALA A 118 -6.61 -3.10 -2.79
CA ALA A 118 -7.23 -2.07 -1.97
C ALA A 118 -8.15 -1.14 -2.78
N ILE A 119 -7.78 -0.81 -4.03
CA ILE A 119 -8.62 -0.03 -4.95
C ILE A 119 -9.91 -0.78 -5.28
N ASP A 120 -9.86 -2.08 -5.55
CA ASP A 120 -11.07 -2.88 -5.77
C ASP A 120 -12.05 -2.81 -4.59
N LEU A 121 -11.54 -2.75 -3.35
CA LEU A 121 -12.40 -2.59 -2.17
C LEU A 121 -13.05 -1.20 -2.13
N VAL A 122 -12.34 -0.16 -2.58
CA VAL A 122 -12.86 1.22 -2.69
C VAL A 122 -13.94 1.30 -3.77
N GLU A 123 -13.67 0.79 -4.97
CA GLU A 123 -14.59 0.87 -6.10
C GLU A 123 -15.90 0.15 -5.83
N ARG A 124 -15.82 -1.02 -5.18
CA ARG A 124 -17.01 -1.78 -4.76
C ARG A 124 -17.69 -1.21 -3.52
N ARG A 125 -17.12 -0.18 -2.90
CA ARG A 125 -17.58 0.45 -1.64
C ARG A 125 -17.88 -0.62 -0.59
N VAL A 126 -16.90 -1.47 -0.26
CA VAL A 126 -17.12 -2.57 0.68
C VAL A 126 -17.49 -2.02 2.06
N PRO A 127 -18.63 -2.41 2.66
CA PRO A 127 -19.07 -1.87 3.94
C PRO A 127 -18.23 -2.35 5.12
N TYR A 128 -18.20 -1.53 6.18
CA TYR A 128 -17.51 -1.86 7.43
C TYR A 128 -18.08 -3.12 8.12
N ASN A 129 -17.20 -4.00 8.59
CA ASN A 129 -17.56 -5.23 9.31
C ASN A 129 -17.58 -5.03 10.83
N LEU A 130 -18.70 -4.53 11.35
CA LEU A 130 -18.87 -4.35 12.79
C LEU A 130 -19.04 -5.68 13.54
N ALA A 131 -19.62 -6.70 12.90
CA ALA A 131 -19.95 -7.96 13.55
C ALA A 131 -18.68 -8.69 14.02
N ASP A 132 -17.69 -8.82 13.14
CA ASP A 132 -16.43 -9.50 13.48
C ASP A 132 -15.61 -8.73 14.54
N LEU A 133 -15.76 -7.40 14.61
CA LEU A 133 -15.13 -6.59 15.66
C LEU A 133 -15.63 -6.98 17.06
N LEU A 134 -16.92 -7.31 17.21
CA LEU A 134 -17.50 -7.72 18.50
C LEU A 134 -17.00 -9.09 18.97
N TYR A 135 -16.48 -9.91 18.04
CA TYR A 135 -15.94 -11.23 18.35
C TYR A 135 -14.43 -11.23 18.62
N GLN A 136 -13.74 -10.10 18.49
CA GLN A 136 -12.29 -9.98 18.78
C GLN A 136 -11.90 -10.51 20.16
N PRO A 137 -12.66 -10.26 21.25
CA PRO A 137 -12.33 -10.84 22.56
C PRO A 137 -12.41 -12.37 22.60
N LEU A 138 -13.16 -13.01 21.70
CA LEU A 138 -13.22 -14.48 21.66
C LEU A 138 -11.91 -15.11 21.18
N LYS A 139 -11.04 -14.37 20.46
CA LYS A 139 -9.72 -14.86 20.05
C LYS A 139 -8.89 -15.37 21.23
N THR A 140 -8.96 -14.70 22.37
CA THR A 140 -8.17 -15.08 23.56
C THR A 140 -8.80 -16.24 24.34
N VAL A 141 -10.11 -16.46 24.19
CA VAL A 141 -10.86 -17.48 24.93
C VAL A 141 -10.95 -18.78 24.12
N LEU A 142 -11.02 -18.68 22.79
CA LEU A 142 -11.34 -19.79 21.88
C LEU A 142 -10.47 -19.79 20.61
N PRO A 143 -9.12 -19.78 20.73
CA PRO A 143 -8.20 -19.63 19.60
C PRO A 143 -8.35 -20.73 18.53
N ASP A 144 -8.67 -21.96 18.95
CA ASP A 144 -8.72 -23.15 18.07
C ASP A 144 -10.16 -23.64 17.79
N SER A 145 -11.16 -22.82 18.11
CA SER A 145 -12.55 -23.28 18.18
C SER A 145 -13.22 -23.56 16.83
N GLY A 146 -12.55 -23.30 15.70
CA GLY A 146 -13.13 -23.45 14.36
C GLY A 146 -14.39 -22.60 14.11
N PHE A 147 -14.77 -21.74 15.06
CA PHE A 147 -16.03 -20.99 15.06
C PHE A 147 -16.08 -19.95 13.93
N PHE A 148 -14.91 -19.51 13.48
CA PHE A 148 -14.77 -18.53 12.40
C PHE A 148 -13.92 -19.15 11.30
N GLU A 149 -14.56 -19.48 10.18
CA GLU A 149 -13.84 -19.72 8.93
C GLU A 149 -13.20 -18.40 8.48
N ASP A 150 -11.93 -18.47 8.07
CA ASP A 150 -11.22 -17.31 7.55
C ASP A 150 -11.79 -16.88 6.19
N VAL A 151 -11.50 -15.63 5.80
CA VAL A 151 -11.95 -15.07 4.52
C VAL A 151 -10.93 -15.40 3.43
N PRO A 152 -11.37 -15.94 2.27
CA PRO A 152 -10.50 -16.17 1.11
C PRO A 152 -9.84 -14.86 0.64
N ASN A 153 -8.55 -14.91 0.32
CA ASN A 153 -7.75 -13.73 -0.05
C ASN A 153 -7.33 -13.70 -1.52
N GLU A 154 -7.64 -14.72 -2.30
CA GLU A 154 -7.23 -14.86 -3.71
C GLU A 154 -7.89 -13.80 -4.60
N SER A 155 -9.09 -13.36 -4.23
CA SER A 155 -9.83 -12.34 -4.95
C SER A 155 -10.54 -11.38 -4.00
N SER A 156 -10.39 -10.08 -4.25
CA SER A 156 -11.14 -9.02 -3.59
C SER A 156 -12.66 -9.21 -3.74
N LEU A 157 -13.13 -9.83 -4.84
CA LEU A 157 -14.56 -10.00 -5.15
C LEU A 157 -15.34 -10.79 -4.08
N GLN A 158 -14.68 -11.71 -3.38
CA GLN A 158 -15.30 -12.55 -2.34
C GLN A 158 -15.50 -11.79 -1.02
N VAL A 159 -14.83 -10.66 -0.86
CA VAL A 159 -14.88 -9.84 0.34
C VAL A 159 -16.16 -8.99 0.32
N LYS A 160 -17.10 -9.29 1.22
CA LYS A 160 -18.41 -8.60 1.32
C LYS A 160 -18.44 -7.49 2.38
N LYS A 161 -17.65 -7.63 3.45
CA LYS A 161 -17.51 -6.67 4.56
C LYS A 161 -16.09 -6.78 5.10
N VAL A 162 -15.50 -5.66 5.52
CA VAL A 162 -14.19 -5.64 6.18
C VAL A 162 -14.10 -4.58 7.26
N PHE A 163 -13.24 -4.78 8.24
CA PHE A 163 -12.67 -3.68 8.99
C PHE A 163 -11.22 -3.43 8.52
N CYS A 164 -10.63 -2.31 8.94
CA CYS A 164 -9.35 -1.82 8.42
C CYS A 164 -8.21 -2.86 8.39
N SER A 165 -7.89 -3.52 9.50
CA SER A 165 -6.80 -4.51 9.52
C SER A 165 -7.10 -5.78 8.73
N GLN A 166 -8.34 -6.27 8.73
CA GLN A 166 -8.74 -7.42 7.91
C GLN A 166 -8.48 -7.15 6.42
N ALA A 167 -8.86 -5.97 5.92
CA ALA A 167 -8.63 -5.60 4.53
C ALA A 167 -7.14 -5.69 4.15
N PHE A 168 -6.26 -5.21 5.01
CA PHE A 168 -4.82 -5.22 4.75
C PHE A 168 -4.16 -6.57 4.96
N VAL A 169 -4.66 -7.40 5.87
CA VAL A 169 -4.23 -8.81 5.97
C VAL A 169 -4.53 -9.54 4.67
N LEU A 170 -5.75 -9.41 4.14
CA LEU A 170 -6.15 -10.06 2.89
C LEU A 170 -5.35 -9.54 1.69
N ALA A 171 -5.19 -8.21 1.58
CA ALA A 171 -4.40 -7.60 0.51
C ALA A 171 -2.91 -8.01 0.58
N LEU A 172 -2.31 -8.06 1.78
CA LEU A 172 -0.93 -8.51 1.97
C LEU A 172 -0.78 -9.98 1.58
N ARG A 173 -1.67 -10.86 2.04
CA ARG A 173 -1.64 -12.28 1.65
C ARG A 173 -1.71 -12.44 0.14
N ASN A 174 -2.62 -11.73 -0.52
CA ASN A 174 -2.74 -11.75 -1.98
C ASN A 174 -1.45 -11.27 -2.68
N SER A 175 -0.89 -10.15 -2.22
CA SER A 175 0.28 -9.54 -2.84
C SER A 175 1.56 -10.38 -2.69
N LEU A 176 1.72 -11.04 -1.54
CA LEU A 176 2.88 -11.85 -1.19
C LEU A 176 2.74 -13.31 -1.67
N HIS A 177 1.55 -13.73 -2.10
CA HIS A 177 1.35 -15.01 -2.75
C HIS A 177 1.97 -14.95 -4.16
N ASN A 178 3.19 -15.45 -4.28
CA ASN A 178 3.87 -15.62 -5.56
C ASN A 178 4.44 -17.05 -5.67
N ASP A 179 4.00 -17.77 -6.69
CA ASP A 179 4.57 -19.05 -7.15
C ASP A 179 5.92 -18.85 -7.86
N GLU A 180 6.24 -17.62 -8.27
CA GLU A 180 7.46 -17.25 -9.00
C GLU A 180 8.44 -16.47 -8.10
N LEU A 181 9.04 -17.17 -7.13
CA LEU A 181 10.17 -16.67 -6.33
C LEU A 181 11.48 -16.57 -7.13
N ALA A 182 11.41 -16.38 -8.45
CA ALA A 182 12.54 -16.41 -9.38
C ALA A 182 13.16 -15.02 -9.67
N GLY A 183 12.52 -13.94 -9.22
CA GLY A 183 12.93 -12.56 -9.56
C GLY A 183 13.22 -11.65 -8.37
N ALA A 184 13.61 -12.19 -7.21
CA ALA A 184 13.83 -11.37 -6.00
C ALA A 184 14.94 -10.32 -6.21
N LEU A 185 14.57 -9.04 -6.09
CA LEU A 185 15.48 -7.90 -5.97
C LEU A 185 16.28 -7.97 -4.66
N ILE A 186 17.55 -8.34 -4.79
CA ILE A 186 18.83 -8.05 -4.09
C ILE A 186 18.90 -7.73 -2.56
N ASP A 187 17.87 -7.28 -1.84
CA ASP A 187 18.07 -6.73 -0.48
C ASP A 187 17.27 -7.36 0.68
N GLU A 188 16.26 -8.20 0.43
CA GLU A 188 15.59 -9.00 1.48
C GLU A 188 15.63 -10.48 1.16
N SER A 189 16.00 -11.30 2.16
CA SER A 189 16.06 -12.75 1.99
C SER A 189 14.66 -13.29 1.67
N PRO A 190 14.51 -14.13 0.62
CA PRO A 190 13.30 -14.92 0.36
C PRO A 190 12.70 -15.60 1.61
N ILE A 191 13.55 -15.91 2.59
CA ILE A 191 13.17 -16.51 3.87
C ILE A 191 12.35 -15.53 4.73
N GLN A 192 12.72 -14.25 4.79
CA GLN A 192 11.99 -13.25 5.57
C GLN A 192 10.60 -13.00 5.00
N ARG A 193 10.48 -12.94 3.67
CA ARG A 193 9.21 -12.85 2.96
C ARG A 193 8.29 -14.04 3.24
N LYS A 194 8.82 -15.26 3.10
CA LYS A 194 8.07 -16.47 3.44
C LYS A 194 7.63 -16.50 4.90
N LYS A 195 8.46 -16.04 5.83
CA LYS A 195 8.11 -15.93 7.26
C LYS A 195 6.97 -14.94 7.48
N LEU A 196 7.00 -13.77 6.85
CA LEU A 196 5.93 -12.79 6.92
C LEU A 196 4.62 -13.37 6.38
N LEU A 197 4.64 -13.96 5.17
CA LEU A 197 3.47 -14.59 4.57
C LEU A 197 2.91 -15.71 5.46
N TRP A 198 3.76 -16.58 5.98
CA TRP A 198 3.34 -17.65 6.87
C TRP A 198 2.66 -17.12 8.14
N ARG A 199 3.20 -16.05 8.75
CA ARG A 199 2.57 -15.39 9.89
C ARG A 199 1.23 -14.77 9.53
N LEU A 200 1.12 -14.13 8.37
CA LEU A 200 -0.14 -13.57 7.89
C LEU A 200 -1.18 -14.66 7.65
N ILE A 201 -0.81 -15.81 7.08
CA ILE A 201 -1.71 -16.95 6.82
C ILE A 201 -2.13 -17.65 8.13
N SER A 202 -1.25 -17.70 9.13
CA SER A 202 -1.56 -18.37 10.41
C SER A 202 -2.60 -17.64 11.27
N GLU A 203 -2.85 -16.36 11.00
CA GLU A 203 -3.88 -15.59 11.70
C GLU A 203 -5.23 -15.76 11.03
N ASN A 204 -6.32 -15.72 11.78
CA ASN A 204 -7.65 -15.56 11.16
C ASN A 204 -7.89 -14.08 10.85
N SER A 205 -8.09 -13.71 9.58
CA SER A 205 -8.24 -12.30 9.18
C SER A 205 -9.44 -11.61 9.85
N ARG A 206 -10.50 -12.37 10.18
CA ARG A 206 -11.70 -11.86 10.87
C ARG A 206 -11.43 -11.46 12.31
N LEU A 207 -10.37 -12.01 12.91
CA LEU A 207 -9.95 -11.79 14.28
C LEU A 207 -8.57 -11.09 14.37
N CYS A 208 -8.07 -10.54 13.26
CA CYS A 208 -6.78 -9.87 13.24
C CYS A 208 -6.95 -8.38 13.54
N THR A 209 -6.67 -7.94 14.76
CA THR A 209 -6.80 -6.54 15.15
C THR A 209 -5.71 -5.66 14.49
N PRO A 210 -5.87 -4.32 14.48
CA PRO A 210 -4.80 -3.43 14.03
C PRO A 210 -3.49 -3.62 14.81
N SER A 211 -3.56 -3.95 16.10
CA SER A 211 -2.35 -4.23 16.88
C SER A 211 -1.72 -5.58 16.51
N ASP A 212 -2.52 -6.61 16.23
CA ASP A 212 -2.00 -7.88 15.73
C ASP A 212 -1.25 -7.67 14.41
N LEU A 213 -1.88 -6.98 13.45
CA LEU A 213 -1.26 -6.66 12.17
C LEU A 213 0.04 -5.86 12.37
N TYR A 214 0.04 -4.86 13.25
CA TYR A 214 1.25 -4.11 13.61
C TYR A 214 2.37 -5.04 14.08
N HIS A 215 2.08 -5.95 15.02
CA HIS A 215 3.07 -6.88 15.57
C HIS A 215 3.58 -7.89 14.54
N ILE A 216 2.74 -8.30 13.59
CA ILE A 216 3.10 -9.21 12.50
C ILE A 216 4.07 -8.55 11.53
N ILE A 217 3.77 -7.33 11.08
CA ILE A 217 4.54 -6.69 10.00
C ILE A 217 5.75 -5.90 10.52
N ARG A 218 5.71 -5.37 11.75
CA ARG A 218 6.78 -4.51 12.31
C ARG A 218 8.19 -5.08 12.16
N PRO A 219 8.47 -6.38 12.40
CA PRO A 219 9.82 -6.93 12.25
C PRO A 219 10.37 -6.84 10.82
N HIS A 220 9.50 -6.62 9.84
CA HIS A 220 9.79 -6.57 8.41
C HIS A 220 9.72 -5.14 7.84
N CYS A 221 9.55 -4.13 8.70
CA CYS A 221 9.31 -2.75 8.28
C CYS A 221 10.36 -1.80 8.83
N ARG A 222 10.56 -0.68 8.11
CA ARG A 222 11.23 0.51 8.67
C ARG A 222 10.21 1.42 9.30
N ARG A 223 10.52 1.97 10.47
CA ARG A 223 9.67 2.99 11.10
C ARG A 223 9.78 4.31 10.34
N VAL A 224 8.64 4.95 10.13
CA VAL A 224 8.52 6.21 9.40
C VAL A 224 8.38 7.37 10.39
N ASP A 225 9.07 8.47 10.10
CA ASP A 225 8.85 9.75 10.78
C ASP A 225 7.51 10.34 10.32
N MET A 226 6.51 10.27 11.18
CA MET A 226 5.14 10.68 10.85
C MET A 226 4.98 12.19 10.71
N ASP A 227 5.77 12.98 11.44
CA ASP A 227 5.71 14.43 11.34
C ASP A 227 6.29 14.89 9.99
N ARG A 228 7.37 14.27 9.52
CA ARG A 228 7.88 14.51 8.15
C ARG A 228 6.95 13.97 7.06
N LEU A 229 6.35 12.79 7.28
CA LEU A 229 5.40 12.21 6.33
C LEU A 229 4.18 13.12 6.14
N ARG A 230 3.69 13.74 7.21
CA ARG A 230 2.62 14.74 7.17
C ARG A 230 2.93 15.89 6.20
N HIS A 231 4.20 16.27 6.08
CA HIS A 231 4.68 17.29 5.15
C HIS A 231 5.04 16.75 3.76
N GLY A 232 4.95 15.45 3.54
CA GLY A 232 5.09 14.80 2.23
C GLY A 232 6.48 14.22 2.01
N HIS A 233 7.28 14.15 3.08
CA HIS A 233 8.62 13.61 3.03
C HIS A 233 8.64 12.24 3.70
N LEU A 234 8.84 11.18 2.90
CA LEU A 234 9.08 9.86 3.47
C LEU A 234 10.49 9.81 4.07
N SER A 235 10.57 9.62 5.38
CA SER A 235 11.83 9.49 6.11
C SER A 235 11.66 8.54 7.29
N TYR A 236 12.77 8.08 7.85
CA TYR A 236 12.79 6.97 8.81
C TYR A 236 13.40 7.39 10.15
N THR A 237 12.96 6.71 11.21
CA THR A 237 13.45 6.86 12.59
C THR A 237 14.23 5.65 13.05
#